data_AF-A0A2V7MW46-F1
#
_entry.id   AF-A0A2V7MW46-F1
#
_cell.length_a   1.000
_cell.length_b   1.000
_cell.length_c   1.000
_cell.angle_alpha   90.00
_cell.angle_beta   90.00
_cell.angle_gamma   90.00
#
_symmetry.space_group_name_H-M   'P 1'
#
loop_
_entity.id
_entity.type
_entity.pdbx_description
1 polymer ?
#
loop_
_entity_poly.entity_id
_entity_poly.type
_entity_poly.pdbx_seq_one_letter_code
_entity_poly.pdbx_strand_id
1 'polypeptide(L)'
;MGHQAVAALVLLSVIYLFSPFASYVGSLLFLTVFSRRLSTRMRIAVSVIAILSGASIWASRMVGRTESDDFEWYYAIYRPDNPIPWTNKIPVYEVGFPLLIKIISVALPGLTPSGLIFVLTTVTGLILLFGVERFGLREFSKEKRGYCNAMVFLFFSFVLTTQLTRQMISSVFLVIAFLSPKAMPRRLSLLLASAFHLSAIGVYAVIRMFQSKYLWIPFLLFWVVLITNVVDVYAMASLVTGQIPRLDYFYLMAGDSAANLATLAIVLAVTLPGAMSLVGLKAADARISAQEKRIMLLLALVILAYFLTL
;
A
#
# COMPACT_ATOMS: atom_id res chain seq x y z
N MET A 1 26.64 -24.37 5.98
CA MET A 1 25.55 -23.39 6.29
C MET A 1 24.15 -23.82 5.85
N GLY A 2 23.99 -24.64 4.81
CA GLY A 2 22.65 -25.05 4.33
C GLY A 2 21.76 -25.66 5.44
N HIS A 3 22.27 -26.62 6.21
CA HIS A 3 21.49 -27.29 7.26
C HIS A 3 21.02 -26.36 8.39
N GLN A 4 21.88 -25.45 8.86
CA GLN A 4 21.52 -24.49 9.93
C GLN A 4 20.45 -23.50 9.48
N ALA A 5 20.51 -23.03 8.23
CA ALA A 5 19.52 -22.13 7.69
C ALA A 5 18.16 -22.82 7.48
N VAL A 6 18.17 -24.09 7.06
CA VAL A 6 16.95 -24.91 6.96
C VAL A 6 16.36 -25.19 8.34
N ALA A 7 17.19 -25.51 9.34
CA ALA A 7 16.73 -25.70 10.72
C ALA A 7 16.08 -24.43 11.28
N ALA A 8 16.67 -23.26 11.02
CA ALA A 8 16.08 -21.98 11.42
C ALA A 8 14.74 -21.71 10.71
N LEU A 9 14.62 -22.03 9.42
CA LEU A 9 13.36 -21.92 8.68
C LEU A 9 12.27 -22.82 9.30
N VAL A 10 12.60 -24.07 9.60
CA VAL A 10 11.67 -25.01 10.26
C VAL A 10 11.28 -24.49 11.63
N LEU A 11 12.24 -24.02 12.44
CA LEU A 11 11.97 -23.46 13.75
C LEU A 11 11.04 -22.25 13.67
N LEU A 12 11.29 -21.31 12.76
CA LEU A 12 10.42 -20.14 12.55
C LEU A 12 9.00 -20.56 12.12
N SER A 13 8.87 -21.55 11.23
CA SER A 13 7.57 -22.09 10.83
C SER A 13 6.83 -22.76 12.00
N VAL A 14 7.55 -23.49 12.87
CA VAL A 14 6.95 -24.08 14.07
C VAL A 14 6.52 -22.99 15.05
N ILE A 15 7.38 -22.00 15.32
CA ILE A 15 7.05 -20.85 16.17
C ILE A 15 5.83 -20.12 15.61
N TYR A 16 5.68 -19.96 14.29
CA TYR A 16 4.52 -19.33 13.67
C TYR A 16 3.20 -20.01 14.09
N LEU A 17 3.17 -21.34 14.16
CA LEU A 17 1.97 -22.10 14.56
C LEU A 17 1.54 -21.83 16.01
N PHE A 18 2.47 -21.47 16.90
CA PHE A 18 2.20 -21.21 18.31
C PHE A 18 2.12 -19.72 18.66
N SER A 19 2.93 -18.89 18.01
CA SER A 19 3.04 -17.45 18.23
C SER A 19 3.45 -16.75 16.94
N PRO A 20 2.48 -16.28 16.13
CA PRO A 20 2.73 -15.46 14.96
C PRO A 20 3.60 -14.23 15.27
N PHE A 21 3.39 -13.58 16.42
CA PHE A 21 4.22 -12.42 16.82
C PHE A 21 5.68 -12.79 17.04
N ALA A 22 5.98 -13.85 17.79
CA ALA A 22 7.36 -14.29 18.01
C ALA A 22 8.02 -14.72 16.69
N SER A 23 7.27 -15.40 15.81
CA SER A 23 7.74 -15.78 14.48
C SER A 23 8.03 -14.56 13.59
N TYR A 24 7.17 -13.54 13.64
CA TYR A 24 7.37 -12.29 12.91
C TYR A 24 8.67 -11.62 13.33
N VAL A 25 8.85 -11.36 14.63
CA VAL A 25 10.07 -10.74 15.18
C VAL A 25 11.29 -11.61 14.87
N GLY A 26 11.19 -12.92 15.09
CA GLY A 26 12.26 -13.88 14.80
C GLY A 26 12.68 -13.88 13.32
N SER A 27 11.72 -13.78 12.40
CA SER A 27 11.97 -13.72 10.96
C SER A 27 12.70 -12.43 10.57
N LEU A 28 12.30 -11.27 11.12
CA LEU A 28 12.97 -10.00 10.88
C LEU A 28 14.40 -9.99 11.44
N LEU A 29 14.60 -10.51 12.66
CA LEU A 29 15.92 -10.65 13.27
C LEU A 29 16.81 -11.60 12.45
N PHE A 30 16.27 -12.74 12.01
CA PHE A 30 17.01 -13.70 11.20
C PHE A 30 17.45 -13.10 9.87
N LEU A 31 16.54 -12.40 9.17
CA LEU A 31 16.84 -11.67 7.94
C LEU A 31 17.94 -10.63 8.13
N THR A 32 17.95 -9.93 9.28
CA THR A 32 18.91 -8.89 9.61
C THR A 32 20.29 -9.45 9.97
N VAL A 33 20.34 -10.31 11.00
CA VAL A 33 21.59 -10.85 11.56
C VAL A 33 22.32 -11.73 10.56
N PHE A 34 21.58 -12.57 9.81
CA PHE A 34 22.17 -13.51 8.86
C PHE A 34 22.21 -12.99 7.43
N SER A 35 21.84 -11.73 7.17
CA SER A 35 21.69 -11.13 5.82
C SER A 35 22.84 -11.51 4.85
N ARG A 36 24.10 -11.47 5.33
CA ARG A 36 25.30 -11.78 4.53
C ARG A 36 25.37 -13.22 4.01
N ARG A 37 24.67 -14.14 4.68
CA ARG A 37 24.78 -15.58 4.50
C ARG A 37 23.52 -16.20 3.88
N LEU A 38 22.48 -15.40 3.63
CA LEU A 38 21.21 -15.89 3.10
C LEU A 38 21.25 -16.04 1.58
N SER A 39 20.93 -17.25 1.11
CA SER A 39 20.58 -17.45 -0.30
C SER A 39 19.27 -16.75 -0.62
N THR A 40 19.02 -16.46 -1.91
CA THR A 40 17.75 -15.86 -2.36
C THR A 40 16.54 -16.71 -1.95
N ARG A 41 16.63 -18.04 -2.08
CA ARG A 41 15.53 -18.94 -1.68
C ARG A 41 15.23 -18.84 -0.18
N MET A 42 16.27 -18.81 0.66
CA MET A 42 16.10 -18.71 2.11
C MET A 42 15.53 -17.35 2.51
N ARG A 43 16.05 -16.26 1.93
CA ARG A 43 15.55 -14.91 2.17
C ARG A 43 14.06 -14.78 1.82
N ILE A 44 13.66 -15.31 0.66
CA ILE A 44 12.26 -15.33 0.23
C ILE A 44 11.43 -16.16 1.22
N ALA A 45 11.86 -17.39 1.55
CA ALA A 45 11.12 -18.27 2.45
C ALA A 45 10.89 -17.64 3.83
N VAL A 46 11.93 -17.05 4.44
CA VAL A 46 11.79 -16.34 5.73
C VAL A 46 10.91 -15.10 5.61
N SER A 47 11.00 -14.36 4.49
CA SER A 47 10.11 -13.21 4.25
C SER A 47 8.65 -13.64 4.13
N VAL A 48 8.37 -14.80 3.52
CA VAL A 48 7.02 -15.38 3.47
C VAL A 48 6.53 -15.73 4.87
N ILE A 49 7.36 -16.31 5.73
CA ILE A 49 6.98 -16.56 7.13
C ILE A 49 6.65 -15.25 7.86
N ALA A 50 7.44 -14.19 7.65
CA ALA A 50 7.14 -12.87 8.21
C ALA A 50 5.78 -12.32 7.71
N ILE A 51 5.47 -12.48 6.42
CA ILE A 51 4.18 -12.06 5.85
C ILE A 51 3.03 -12.86 6.45
N LEU A 52 3.13 -14.19 6.51
CA LEU A 52 2.09 -15.04 7.09
C LEU A 52 1.86 -14.69 8.57
N SER A 53 2.96 -14.50 9.31
CA SER A 53 2.92 -14.10 10.70
C SER A 53 2.22 -12.75 10.89
N GLY A 54 2.60 -11.73 10.12
CA GLY A 54 1.96 -10.41 10.13
C GLY A 54 0.48 -10.48 9.72
N ALA A 55 0.15 -11.27 8.70
CA ALA A 55 -1.22 -11.50 8.27
C ALA A 55 -2.07 -12.14 9.37
N SER A 56 -1.56 -13.17 10.07
CA SER A 56 -2.27 -13.81 11.17
C SER A 56 -2.53 -12.86 12.34
N ILE A 57 -1.55 -12.03 12.71
CA ILE A 57 -1.71 -11.03 13.78
C ILE A 57 -2.88 -10.11 13.45
N TRP A 58 -2.88 -9.53 12.25
CA TRP A 58 -3.88 -8.51 11.88
C TRP A 58 -5.21 -9.06 11.41
N ALA A 59 -5.27 -10.32 10.95
CA ALA A 59 -6.52 -11.01 10.64
C ALA A 59 -7.40 -11.26 11.88
N SER A 60 -6.81 -11.20 13.08
CA SER A 60 -7.53 -11.32 14.35
C SER A 60 -8.24 -10.03 14.79
N ARG A 61 -8.08 -8.93 14.06
CA ARG A 61 -8.71 -7.66 14.43
C ARG A 61 -10.24 -7.75 14.35
N MET A 62 -10.89 -6.90 15.13
CA MET A 62 -12.33 -6.66 14.98
C MET A 62 -12.60 -5.78 13.75
N VAL A 63 -13.64 -6.14 13.00
CA VAL A 63 -14.10 -5.50 11.77
C VAL A 63 -15.36 -4.67 12.05
N GLY A 64 -15.59 -3.61 11.29
CA GLY A 64 -16.86 -2.85 11.30
C GLY A 64 -17.03 -1.94 12.51
N ARG A 65 -15.91 -1.54 13.15
CA ARG A 65 -15.92 -0.63 14.31
C ARG A 65 -15.76 0.85 13.94
N THR A 66 -15.33 1.15 12.73
CA THR A 66 -15.10 2.52 12.25
C THR A 66 -15.72 2.70 10.89
N GLU A 67 -16.32 3.86 10.60
CA GLU A 67 -16.90 4.16 9.28
C GLU A 67 -15.86 4.14 8.15
N SER A 68 -14.59 4.31 8.50
CA SER A 68 -13.43 4.18 7.60
C SER A 68 -13.02 2.74 7.28
N ASP A 69 -13.63 1.74 7.94
CA ASP A 69 -13.35 0.33 7.71
C ASP A 69 -14.06 -0.16 6.45
N ASP A 70 -13.36 -0.09 5.31
CA ASP A 70 -13.94 -0.43 4.01
C ASP A 70 -14.13 -1.95 3.80
N PHE A 71 -13.65 -2.78 4.73
CA PHE A 71 -13.68 -4.24 4.63
C PHE A 71 -15.10 -4.82 4.67
N GLU A 72 -16.02 -4.23 5.44
CA GLU A 72 -17.39 -4.76 5.58
C GLU A 72 -18.11 -4.83 4.22
N TRP A 73 -17.93 -3.80 3.39
CA TRP A 73 -18.47 -3.77 2.03
C TRP A 73 -17.85 -4.84 1.13
N TYR A 74 -16.59 -5.17 1.36
CA TYR A 74 -15.87 -6.15 0.55
C TYR A 74 -16.25 -7.58 0.93
N TYR A 75 -16.46 -7.82 2.22
CA TYR A 75 -17.00 -9.10 2.66
C TYR A 75 -18.41 -9.31 2.10
N ALA A 76 -19.22 -8.26 2.01
CA ALA A 76 -20.52 -8.33 1.33
C ALA A 76 -20.41 -8.75 -0.14
N ILE A 77 -19.41 -8.27 -0.90
CA ILE A 77 -19.16 -8.68 -2.30
C ILE A 77 -18.64 -10.12 -2.39
N TYR A 78 -17.90 -10.58 -1.39
CA TYR A 78 -17.33 -11.93 -1.33
C TYR A 78 -18.41 -13.00 -1.13
N ARG A 79 -19.45 -12.72 -0.33
CA ARG A 79 -20.46 -13.72 -0.01
C ARG A 79 -21.38 -14.04 -1.19
N PRO A 80 -21.68 -15.32 -1.47
CA PRO A 80 -22.49 -15.73 -2.62
C PRO A 80 -23.98 -15.38 -2.49
N ASP A 81 -24.47 -15.13 -1.28
CA ASP A 81 -25.87 -14.84 -0.95
C ASP A 81 -26.21 -13.35 -1.00
N ASN A 82 -25.22 -12.48 -1.25
CA ASN A 82 -25.41 -11.04 -1.20
C ASN A 82 -25.18 -10.40 -2.58
N PRO A 83 -26.23 -10.15 -3.37
CA PRO A 83 -26.12 -9.72 -4.75
C PRO A 83 -25.82 -8.22 -4.90
N ILE A 84 -25.34 -7.52 -3.87
CA ILE A 84 -25.06 -6.08 -3.94
C ILE A 84 -24.11 -5.82 -5.12
N PRO A 85 -24.54 -5.05 -6.14
CA PRO A 85 -23.66 -4.65 -7.21
C PRO A 85 -22.49 -3.87 -6.62
N TRP A 86 -21.26 -4.35 -6.83
CA TRP A 86 -20.04 -3.71 -6.32
C TRP A 86 -19.93 -2.23 -6.77
N THR A 87 -20.57 -1.89 -7.89
CA THR A 87 -20.67 -0.54 -8.46
C THR A 87 -21.36 0.48 -7.56
N ASN A 88 -22.13 0.03 -6.55
CA ASN A 88 -22.79 0.92 -5.59
C ASN A 88 -21.81 1.56 -4.59
N LYS A 89 -20.62 0.98 -4.42
CA LYS A 89 -19.63 1.41 -3.42
C LYS A 89 -18.23 1.60 -4.01
N ILE A 90 -17.91 0.86 -5.06
CA ILE A 90 -16.64 0.96 -5.79
C ILE A 90 -16.93 1.57 -7.16
N PRO A 91 -16.25 2.66 -7.54
CA PRO A 91 -16.39 3.23 -8.88
C PRO A 91 -16.13 2.20 -9.99
N VAL A 92 -16.88 2.30 -11.08
CA VAL A 92 -16.87 1.35 -12.21
C VAL A 92 -15.49 1.14 -12.87
N TYR A 93 -14.57 2.09 -12.71
CA TYR A 93 -13.20 2.02 -13.25
C TYR A 93 -12.19 1.40 -12.27
N GLU A 94 -12.54 1.18 -11.00
CA GLU A 94 -11.69 0.54 -9.97
C GLU A 94 -12.00 -0.98 -9.88
N VAL A 95 -11.95 -1.66 -11.03
CA VAL A 95 -12.36 -3.07 -11.20
C VAL A 95 -11.41 -4.10 -10.58
N GLY A 96 -10.19 -3.70 -10.24
CA GLY A 96 -9.14 -4.62 -9.79
C GLY A 96 -9.50 -5.35 -8.50
N PHE A 97 -10.09 -4.63 -7.55
CA PHE A 97 -10.48 -5.20 -6.27
C PHE A 97 -11.72 -6.12 -6.35
N PRO A 98 -12.84 -5.71 -6.99
CA PRO A 98 -13.96 -6.63 -7.25
C PRO A 98 -13.54 -7.92 -7.95
N LEU A 99 -12.65 -7.83 -8.96
CA LEU A 99 -12.14 -9.00 -9.66
C LEU A 99 -11.32 -9.91 -8.73
N LEU A 100 -10.45 -9.34 -7.90
CA LEU A 100 -9.69 -10.09 -6.90
C LEU A 100 -10.62 -10.83 -5.93
N ILE A 101 -11.63 -10.14 -5.39
CA ILE A 101 -12.62 -10.74 -4.48
C ILE A 101 -13.37 -11.88 -5.17
N LYS A 102 -13.77 -11.71 -6.43
CA LYS A 102 -14.43 -12.77 -7.20
C LYS A 102 -13.53 -13.99 -7.37
N ILE A 103 -12.26 -13.80 -7.71
CA ILE A 103 -11.27 -14.89 -7.81
C ILE A 103 -11.17 -15.62 -6.46
N ILE A 104 -11.07 -14.89 -5.34
CA ILE A 104 -11.00 -15.50 -4.01
C ILE A 104 -12.29 -16.26 -3.67
N SER A 105 -13.48 -15.72 -3.98
CA SER A 105 -14.77 -16.39 -3.72
C SER A 105 -14.91 -17.73 -4.45
N VAL A 106 -14.30 -17.85 -5.63
CA VAL A 106 -14.33 -19.09 -6.42
C VAL A 106 -13.27 -20.07 -5.93
N ALA A 107 -12.06 -19.59 -5.65
CA ALA A 107 -10.94 -20.45 -5.25
C ALA A 107 -11.03 -20.93 -3.79
N LEU A 108 -11.56 -20.09 -2.91
CA LEU A 108 -11.65 -20.31 -1.46
C LEU A 108 -13.05 -19.88 -1.01
N PRO A 109 -14.11 -20.66 -1.28
CA PRO A 109 -15.48 -20.32 -0.85
C PRO A 109 -15.65 -20.48 0.66
N GLY A 110 -16.56 -19.71 1.26
CA GLY A 110 -16.97 -19.87 2.67
C GLY A 110 -15.98 -19.34 3.72
N LEU A 111 -15.06 -18.45 3.35
CA LEU A 111 -14.16 -17.79 4.30
C LEU A 111 -14.94 -16.92 5.29
N THR A 112 -14.53 -16.97 6.54
CA THR A 112 -14.92 -15.98 7.56
C THR A 112 -14.30 -14.61 7.24
N PRO A 113 -14.76 -13.51 7.86
CA PRO A 113 -14.12 -12.20 7.73
C PRO A 113 -12.61 -12.27 7.98
N SER A 114 -12.18 -12.88 9.09
CA SER A 114 -10.76 -13.08 9.41
C SER A 114 -10.01 -13.91 8.36
N GLY A 115 -10.66 -14.94 7.81
CA GLY A 115 -10.09 -15.75 6.73
C GLY A 115 -9.83 -14.92 5.45
N LEU A 116 -10.79 -14.09 5.06
CA LEU A 116 -10.63 -13.19 3.91
C LEU A 116 -9.57 -12.12 4.15
N ILE A 117 -9.52 -11.52 5.35
CA ILE A 117 -8.46 -10.56 5.73
C ILE A 117 -7.10 -11.23 5.62
N PHE A 118 -6.94 -12.41 6.21
CA PHE A 118 -5.69 -13.16 6.16
C PHE A 118 -5.21 -13.37 4.73
N VAL A 119 -6.10 -13.78 3.83
CA VAL A 119 -5.79 -13.98 2.41
C VAL A 119 -5.39 -12.67 1.74
N LEU A 120 -6.17 -11.60 1.91
CA LEU A 120 -5.90 -10.30 1.29
C LEU A 120 -4.57 -9.70 1.77
N THR A 121 -4.31 -9.74 3.09
CA THR A 121 -3.05 -9.30 3.68
C THR A 121 -1.87 -10.11 3.16
N THR A 122 -2.01 -11.45 3.10
CA THR A 122 -0.98 -12.34 2.58
C THR A 122 -0.67 -12.05 1.11
N VAL A 123 -1.70 -11.97 0.26
CA VAL A 123 -1.55 -11.63 -1.17
C VAL A 123 -0.84 -10.29 -1.33
N THR A 124 -1.25 -9.27 -0.57
CA THR A 124 -0.64 -7.94 -0.63
C THR A 124 0.85 -7.98 -0.25
N GLY A 125 1.20 -8.68 0.83
CA GLY A 125 2.59 -8.87 1.24
C GLY A 125 3.42 -9.66 0.23
N LEU A 126 2.85 -10.68 -0.41
CA LEU A 126 3.53 -11.47 -1.44
C LEU A 126 3.79 -10.68 -2.72
N ILE A 127 2.84 -9.83 -3.14
CA ILE A 127 3.05 -8.92 -4.28
C ILE A 127 4.21 -7.97 -3.95
N LEU A 128 4.25 -7.40 -2.74
CA LEU A 128 5.35 -6.53 -2.31
C LEU A 128 6.69 -7.26 -2.28
N LEU A 129 6.74 -8.48 -1.73
CA LEU A 129 7.94 -9.31 -1.72
C LEU A 129 8.47 -9.55 -3.12
N PHE A 130 7.58 -9.94 -4.05
CA PHE A 130 7.94 -10.11 -5.45
C PHE A 130 8.53 -8.82 -6.04
N GLY A 131 7.88 -7.69 -5.81
CA GLY A 131 8.32 -6.37 -6.24
C GLY A 131 9.73 -6.02 -5.76
N VAL A 132 9.96 -6.16 -4.46
CA VAL A 132 11.24 -5.85 -3.83
C VAL A 132 12.34 -6.79 -4.31
N GLU A 133 12.12 -8.10 -4.31
CA GLU A 133 13.11 -9.10 -4.76
C GLU A 133 13.45 -8.93 -6.24
N ARG A 134 12.44 -8.68 -7.08
CA ARG A 134 12.63 -8.61 -8.53
C ARG A 134 13.24 -7.30 -8.98
N PHE A 135 12.83 -6.18 -8.37
CA PHE A 135 13.15 -4.84 -8.87
C PHE A 135 13.86 -3.95 -7.85
N GLY A 136 13.62 -4.10 -6.55
CA GLY A 136 14.19 -3.23 -5.52
C GLY A 136 15.61 -3.59 -5.10
N LEU A 137 15.87 -4.89 -4.86
CA LEU A 137 17.14 -5.34 -4.28
C LEU A 137 18.34 -5.30 -5.24
N ARG A 138 18.12 -5.01 -6.52
CA ARG A 138 19.18 -4.98 -7.54
C ARG A 138 20.23 -3.89 -7.29
N GLU A 139 19.83 -2.80 -6.65
CA GLU A 139 20.70 -1.66 -6.31
C GLU A 139 21.52 -1.91 -5.03
N PHE A 140 21.24 -2.99 -4.29
CA PHE A 140 21.92 -3.32 -3.04
C PHE A 140 22.87 -4.50 -3.21
N SER A 141 24.02 -4.41 -2.53
CA SER A 141 24.97 -5.52 -2.43
C SER A 141 24.29 -6.74 -1.79
N LYS A 142 24.70 -7.95 -2.19
CA LYS A 142 24.04 -9.21 -1.78
C LYS A 142 23.96 -9.33 -0.25
N GLU A 143 24.95 -8.80 0.44
CA GLU A 143 25.12 -8.81 1.89
C GLU A 143 24.04 -8.04 2.65
N LYS A 144 23.43 -7.03 2.01
CA LYS A 144 22.44 -6.14 2.62
C LYS A 144 21.00 -6.52 2.29
N ARG A 145 20.80 -7.45 1.36
CA ARG A 145 19.48 -7.79 0.83
C ARG A 145 18.52 -8.39 1.85
N GLY A 146 19.03 -9.21 2.78
CA GLY A 146 18.23 -9.74 3.89
C GLY A 146 17.73 -8.62 4.81
N TYR A 147 18.64 -7.72 5.22
CA TYR A 147 18.31 -6.52 5.99
C TYR A 147 17.27 -5.63 5.27
N CYS A 148 17.41 -5.41 3.96
CA CYS A 148 16.43 -4.64 3.20
C CYS A 148 15.02 -5.24 3.26
N ASN A 149 14.87 -6.56 3.11
CA ASN A 149 13.56 -7.20 3.28
C ASN A 149 13.04 -7.06 4.71
N ALA A 150 13.91 -7.20 5.72
CA ALA A 150 13.52 -7.00 7.10
C ALA A 150 12.97 -5.58 7.33
N MET A 151 13.63 -4.55 6.80
CA MET A 151 13.15 -3.17 6.91
C MET A 151 11.85 -2.95 6.14
N VAL A 152 11.71 -3.51 4.93
CA VAL A 152 10.46 -3.43 4.17
C VAL A 152 9.29 -3.97 4.99
N PHE A 153 9.42 -5.17 5.57
CA PHE A 153 8.32 -5.76 6.33
C PHE A 153 8.14 -5.15 7.71
N LEU A 154 9.21 -4.65 8.36
CA LEU A 154 9.11 -3.89 9.61
C LEU A 154 8.22 -2.64 9.45
N PHE A 155 8.38 -1.91 8.35
CA PHE A 155 7.60 -0.71 8.06
C PHE A 155 6.36 -0.97 7.19
N PHE A 156 6.11 -2.22 6.81
CA PHE A 156 4.91 -2.56 6.06
C PHE A 156 3.70 -2.51 6.99
N SER A 157 2.77 -1.61 6.69
CA SER A 157 1.58 -1.43 7.50
C SER A 157 0.55 -2.54 7.25
N PHE A 158 0.73 -3.67 7.95
CA PHE A 158 -0.20 -4.79 7.88
C PHE A 158 -1.62 -4.38 8.29
N VAL A 159 -1.79 -3.48 9.26
CA VAL A 159 -3.12 -2.97 9.65
C VAL A 159 -3.87 -2.33 8.48
N LEU A 160 -3.19 -1.54 7.65
CA LEU A 160 -3.83 -0.88 6.49
C LEU A 160 -4.24 -1.88 5.41
N THR A 161 -3.60 -3.05 5.32
CA THR A 161 -4.07 -4.13 4.43
C THR A 161 -5.43 -4.69 4.84
N THR A 162 -5.88 -4.40 6.07
CA THR A 162 -7.14 -4.90 6.61
C THR A 162 -8.24 -3.83 6.69
N GLN A 163 -7.88 -2.53 6.66
CA GLN A 163 -8.81 -1.39 6.82
C GLN A 163 -8.98 -0.54 5.56
N LEU A 164 -7.92 -0.44 4.75
CA LEU A 164 -7.86 0.33 3.50
C LEU A 164 -7.33 -0.58 2.39
N THR A 165 -8.01 -1.72 2.21
CA THR A 165 -7.43 -2.87 1.50
C THR A 165 -7.12 -2.53 0.04
N ARG A 166 -8.01 -1.77 -0.60
CA ARG A 166 -7.85 -1.33 -2.00
C ARG A 166 -6.65 -0.40 -2.17
N GLN A 167 -6.56 0.59 -1.29
CA GLN A 167 -5.49 1.57 -1.27
C GLN A 167 -4.15 0.89 -0.99
N MET A 168 -4.13 -0.12 -0.12
CA MET A 168 -2.90 -0.82 0.23
C MET A 168 -2.39 -1.72 -0.90
N ILE A 169 -3.26 -2.48 -1.56
CA ILE A 169 -2.89 -3.25 -2.77
C ILE A 169 -2.42 -2.31 -3.88
N SER A 170 -3.16 -1.22 -4.11
CA SER A 170 -2.78 -0.18 -5.07
C SER A 170 -1.41 0.40 -4.78
N SER A 171 -1.12 0.71 -3.51
CA SER A 171 0.17 1.26 -3.05
C SER A 171 1.32 0.29 -3.29
N VAL A 172 1.13 -1.00 -3.08
CA VAL A 172 2.15 -2.01 -3.38
C VAL A 172 2.46 -2.06 -4.88
N PHE A 173 1.45 -2.08 -5.75
CA PHE A 173 1.69 -2.00 -7.20
C PHE A 173 2.35 -0.68 -7.61
N LEU A 174 2.00 0.42 -6.95
CA LEU A 174 2.64 1.72 -7.17
C LEU A 174 4.12 1.71 -6.80
N VAL A 175 4.50 1.08 -5.67
CA VAL A 175 5.89 0.85 -5.30
C VAL A 175 6.62 0.05 -6.38
N ILE A 176 6.00 -1.02 -6.91
CA ILE A 176 6.59 -1.82 -8.01
C ILE A 176 6.80 -0.95 -9.26
N ALA A 177 5.87 -0.05 -9.57
CA ALA A 177 6.03 0.88 -10.68
C ALA A 177 7.28 1.76 -10.52
N PHE A 178 7.55 2.26 -9.31
CA PHE A 178 8.77 3.03 -9.02
C PHE A 178 10.05 2.21 -9.07
N LEU A 179 10.03 0.98 -8.55
CA LEU A 179 11.21 0.11 -8.56
C LEU A 179 11.57 -0.42 -9.96
N SER A 180 10.58 -0.48 -10.86
CA SER A 180 10.72 -1.05 -12.20
C SER A 180 11.65 -0.22 -13.10
N PRO A 181 12.77 -0.79 -13.59
CA PRO A 181 13.68 -0.07 -14.49
C PRO A 181 13.11 0.12 -15.89
N LYS A 182 12.38 -0.89 -16.37
CA LYS A 182 11.85 -0.95 -17.73
C LYS A 182 10.45 -0.33 -17.79
N ALA A 183 10.14 0.30 -18.92
CA ALA A 183 8.86 0.99 -19.12
C ALA A 183 7.65 0.04 -19.04
N MET A 184 7.76 -1.19 -19.56
CA MET A 184 6.62 -2.11 -19.62
C MET A 184 6.17 -2.61 -18.23
N PRO A 185 7.04 -3.18 -17.36
CA PRO A 185 6.66 -3.54 -15.99
C PRO A 185 6.14 -2.35 -15.18
N ARG A 186 6.72 -1.16 -15.39
CA ARG A 186 6.27 0.09 -14.76
C ARG A 186 4.85 0.45 -15.16
N ARG A 187 4.54 0.45 -16.46
CA ARG A 187 3.20 0.76 -16.99
C ARG A 187 2.17 -0.27 -16.53
N LEU A 188 2.51 -1.55 -16.58
CA LEU A 188 1.64 -2.62 -16.10
C LEU A 188 1.33 -2.46 -14.60
N SER A 189 2.36 -2.17 -13.80
CA SER A 189 2.17 -1.97 -12.36
C SER A 189 1.35 -0.73 -12.06
N LEU A 190 1.53 0.37 -12.82
CA LEU A 190 0.71 1.57 -12.67
C LEU A 190 -0.75 1.32 -13.09
N LEU A 191 -0.97 0.56 -14.17
CA LEU A 191 -2.32 0.15 -14.60
C LEU A 191 -3.00 -0.68 -13.51
N LEU A 192 -2.30 -1.68 -12.96
CA LEU A 192 -2.81 -2.49 -11.87
C LEU A 192 -3.09 -1.63 -10.63
N ALA A 193 -2.16 -0.76 -10.21
CA ALA A 193 -2.38 0.15 -9.10
C ALA A 193 -3.66 0.99 -9.28
N SER A 194 -3.86 1.54 -10.48
CA SER A 194 -5.01 2.37 -10.83
C SER A 194 -6.31 1.58 -10.86
N ALA A 195 -6.26 0.32 -11.29
CA ALA A 195 -7.42 -0.58 -11.27
C ALA A 195 -7.86 -0.93 -9.84
N PHE A 196 -6.96 -0.92 -8.85
CA PHE A 196 -7.33 -1.07 -7.45
C PHE A 196 -7.75 0.26 -6.81
N HIS A 197 -7.07 1.35 -7.15
CA HIS A 197 -7.42 2.69 -6.68
C HIS A 197 -6.88 3.79 -7.61
N LEU A 198 -7.77 4.62 -8.16
CA LEU A 198 -7.46 5.59 -9.22
C LEU A 198 -6.48 6.69 -8.76
N SER A 199 -6.49 7.04 -7.47
CA SER A 199 -5.60 8.06 -6.91
C SER A 199 -4.11 7.72 -7.07
N ALA A 200 -3.77 6.44 -7.29
CA ALA A 200 -2.40 6.00 -7.58
C ALA A 200 -1.77 6.73 -8.77
N ILE A 201 -2.58 7.10 -9.78
CA ILE A 201 -2.12 7.89 -10.93
C ILE A 201 -1.62 9.26 -10.49
N GLY A 202 -2.42 9.96 -9.68
CA GLY A 202 -2.09 11.28 -9.15
C GLY A 202 -0.86 11.22 -8.25
N VAL A 203 -0.83 10.27 -7.32
CA VAL A 203 0.33 10.05 -6.42
C VAL A 203 1.59 9.74 -7.23
N TYR A 204 1.51 8.86 -8.23
CA TYR A 204 2.63 8.56 -9.12
C TYR A 204 3.16 9.83 -9.80
N ALA A 205 2.25 10.63 -10.37
CA ALA A 205 2.61 11.86 -11.06
C ALA A 205 3.29 12.86 -10.12
N VAL A 206 2.73 13.11 -8.94
CA VAL A 206 3.27 14.01 -7.91
C VAL A 206 4.68 13.59 -7.49
N ILE A 207 4.91 12.30 -7.20
CA ILE A 207 6.24 11.80 -6.81
C ILE A 207 7.23 11.90 -7.97
N ARG A 208 6.83 11.63 -9.21
CA ARG A 208 7.70 11.86 -10.38
C ARG A 208 8.00 13.34 -10.58
N MET A 209 7.07 14.25 -10.28
CA MET A 209 7.32 15.69 -10.29
C MET A 209 8.31 16.10 -9.21
N PHE A 210 8.29 15.45 -8.03
CA PHE A 210 9.33 15.62 -7.01
C PHE A 210 10.72 15.13 -7.47
N GLN A 211 10.79 14.21 -8.43
CA GLN A 211 12.05 13.81 -9.06
C GLN A 211 12.50 14.78 -10.17
N SER A 212 11.68 15.79 -10.49
CA SER A 212 11.94 16.75 -11.57
C SER A 212 12.55 18.07 -11.07
N LYS A 213 12.91 18.96 -12.00
CA LYS A 213 13.32 20.34 -11.67
C LYS A 213 12.19 21.19 -11.05
N TYR A 214 10.94 20.73 -11.09
CA TYR A 214 9.75 21.45 -10.67
C TYR A 214 9.26 21.02 -9.27
N LEU A 215 10.18 20.90 -8.29
CA LEU A 215 9.88 20.52 -6.90
C LEU A 215 8.81 21.37 -6.23
N TRP A 216 8.67 22.63 -6.66
CA TRP A 216 7.77 23.60 -6.06
C TRP A 216 6.29 23.25 -6.28
N ILE A 217 5.92 22.60 -7.39
CA ILE A 217 4.52 22.24 -7.68
C ILE A 217 4.01 21.18 -6.71
N PRO A 218 4.68 20.03 -6.53
CA PRO A 218 4.20 19.03 -5.59
C PRO A 218 4.42 19.44 -4.13
N PHE A 219 5.38 20.33 -3.83
CA PHE A 219 5.47 21.01 -2.53
C PHE A 219 4.26 21.89 -2.28
N LEU A 220 3.83 22.69 -3.27
CA LEU A 220 2.59 23.48 -3.21
C LEU A 220 1.37 22.59 -3.02
N LEU A 221 1.25 21.47 -3.76
CA LEU A 221 0.15 20.52 -3.60
C LEU A 221 0.14 19.87 -2.21
N PHE A 222 1.31 19.51 -1.67
CA PHE A 222 1.42 19.02 -0.29
C PHE A 222 0.95 20.06 0.71
N TRP A 223 1.35 21.32 0.55
CA TRP A 223 0.87 22.42 1.39
C TRP A 223 -0.61 22.69 1.22
N VAL A 224 -1.17 22.62 0.00
CA VAL A 224 -2.61 22.76 -0.21
C VAL A 224 -3.35 21.65 0.53
N VAL A 225 -2.94 20.39 0.40
CA VAL A 225 -3.55 19.26 1.13
C VAL A 225 -3.40 19.43 2.64
N LEU A 226 -2.21 19.81 3.12
CA LEU A 226 -1.94 20.05 4.54
C LEU A 226 -2.82 21.19 5.07
N ILE A 227 -2.88 22.31 4.36
CA ILE A 227 -3.70 23.47 4.69
C ILE A 227 -5.17 23.09 4.64
N THR A 228 -5.67 22.30 3.68
CA THR A 228 -7.08 21.86 3.66
C THR A 228 -7.41 20.87 4.79
N ASN A 229 -6.43 20.18 5.35
CA ASN A 229 -6.62 19.28 6.50
C ASN A 229 -6.38 19.99 7.86
N VAL A 230 -5.68 21.13 7.88
CA VAL A 230 -5.34 21.91 9.09
C VAL A 230 -6.24 23.14 9.24
N VAL A 231 -6.61 23.79 8.15
CA VAL A 231 -7.66 24.81 8.13
C VAL A 231 -8.95 24.08 8.39
N ASP A 232 -9.57 24.47 9.49
CA ASP A 232 -10.83 23.99 10.00
C ASP A 232 -11.76 23.58 8.86
N VAL A 233 -12.01 22.28 8.73
CA VAL A 233 -12.88 21.70 7.69
C VAL A 233 -14.24 22.42 7.71
N TYR A 234 -14.65 22.97 8.86
CA TYR A 234 -15.81 23.83 9.04
C TYR A 234 -15.79 25.15 8.25
N ALA A 235 -14.63 25.80 8.07
CA ALA A 235 -14.52 27.06 7.33
C ALA A 235 -14.51 26.87 5.79
N MET A 236 -14.05 25.71 5.31
CA MET A 236 -14.12 25.33 3.89
C MET A 236 -15.44 24.65 3.53
N ALA A 237 -16.14 24.06 4.51
CA ALA A 237 -17.45 23.45 4.33
C ALA A 237 -18.47 24.46 3.77
N SER A 238 -18.57 25.67 4.31
CA SER A 238 -19.54 26.67 3.85
C SER A 238 -19.35 27.13 2.39
N LEU A 239 -18.19 26.87 1.78
CA LEU A 239 -17.87 27.21 0.39
C LEU A 239 -18.17 26.08 -0.61
N VAL A 240 -18.27 24.82 -0.15
CA VAL A 240 -18.28 23.63 -1.03
C VAL A 240 -19.40 22.63 -0.68
N THR A 241 -19.99 22.69 0.52
CA THR A 241 -21.07 21.79 0.90
C THR A 241 -22.36 22.14 0.18
N GLY A 242 -22.81 21.22 -0.68
CA GLY A 242 -24.04 21.32 -1.45
C GLY A 242 -23.99 20.57 -2.79
N GLN A 243 -22.79 20.29 -3.33
CA GLN A 243 -22.67 19.70 -4.67
C GLN A 243 -21.76 18.46 -4.78
N ILE A 244 -20.91 18.16 -3.78
CA ILE A 244 -19.97 17.02 -3.86
C ILE A 244 -20.17 16.06 -2.67
N PRO A 245 -20.90 14.94 -2.84
CA PRO A 245 -21.27 14.01 -1.77
C PRO A 245 -20.11 13.38 -0.98
N ARG A 246 -18.88 13.42 -1.51
CA ARG A 246 -17.68 12.86 -0.85
C ARG A 246 -17.05 13.78 0.19
N LEU A 247 -17.33 15.08 0.16
CA LEU A 247 -16.79 16.02 1.16
C LEU A 247 -17.54 15.93 2.50
N ASP A 248 -18.84 15.61 2.48
CA ASP A 248 -19.65 15.37 3.68
C ASP A 248 -19.11 14.20 4.54
N TYR A 249 -18.50 13.20 3.90
CA TYR A 249 -17.84 12.07 4.58
C TYR A 249 -16.63 12.52 5.41
N PHE A 250 -15.82 13.46 4.91
CA PHE A 250 -14.68 14.01 5.67
C PHE A 250 -15.15 14.96 6.78
N TYR A 251 -16.29 15.63 6.60
CA TYR A 251 -16.92 16.49 7.59
C TYR A 251 -17.42 15.71 8.82
N LEU A 252 -18.04 14.54 8.61
CA LEU A 252 -18.53 13.67 9.69
C LEU A 252 -17.39 13.08 10.55
N MET A 253 -16.22 12.83 9.97
CA MET A 253 -15.04 12.31 10.70
C MET A 253 -14.17 13.37 11.37
N ALA A 254 -14.38 14.66 11.10
CA ALA A 254 -13.58 15.75 11.68
C ALA A 254 -13.85 16.02 13.17
N GLY A 255 -14.80 15.30 13.80
CA GLY A 255 -15.25 15.54 15.17
C GLY A 255 -14.26 15.23 16.30
N ASP A 256 -13.15 14.52 16.04
CA ASP A 256 -12.18 14.13 17.07
C ASP A 256 -10.80 14.78 16.85
N SER A 257 -10.63 15.99 17.38
CA SER A 257 -9.45 16.84 17.18
C SER A 257 -8.15 16.21 17.69
N ALA A 258 -8.20 15.37 18.71
CA ALA A 258 -7.03 14.68 19.26
C ALA A 258 -6.54 13.54 18.34
N ALA A 259 -7.47 12.76 17.77
CA ALA A 259 -7.15 11.73 16.78
C ALA A 259 -6.59 12.34 15.48
N ASN A 260 -7.10 13.50 15.08
CA ASN A 260 -6.62 14.24 13.91
C ASN A 260 -5.20 14.79 14.11
N LEU A 261 -4.88 15.31 15.31
CA LEU A 261 -3.51 15.74 15.68
C LEU A 261 -2.51 14.58 15.71
N ALA A 262 -2.91 13.42 16.25
CA ALA A 262 -2.07 12.22 16.25
C ALA A 262 -1.83 11.69 14.83
N THR A 263 -2.88 11.68 14.00
CA THR A 263 -2.79 11.29 12.58
C THR A 263 -1.89 12.26 11.82
N LEU A 264 -2.00 13.57 12.05
CA LEU A 264 -1.14 14.59 11.47
C LEU A 264 0.32 14.39 11.89
N ALA A 265 0.58 14.10 13.17
CA ALA A 265 1.93 13.83 13.66
C ALA A 265 2.54 12.59 13.01
N ILE A 266 1.76 11.51 12.82
CA ILE A 266 2.19 10.30 12.11
C ILE A 266 2.44 10.59 10.62
N VAL A 267 1.53 11.31 9.97
CA VAL A 267 1.69 11.74 8.57
C VAL A 267 2.96 12.56 8.43
N LEU A 268 3.22 13.54 9.29
CA LEU A 268 4.46 14.32 9.25
C LEU A 268 5.69 13.44 9.53
N ALA A 269 5.64 12.58 10.55
CA ALA A 269 6.74 11.69 10.91
C ALA A 269 7.10 10.66 9.82
N VAL A 270 6.15 10.29 8.95
CA VAL A 270 6.39 9.39 7.80
C VAL A 270 6.71 10.17 6.53
N THR A 271 6.02 11.28 6.29
CA THR A 271 6.15 12.08 5.05
C THR A 271 7.44 12.88 5.04
N LEU A 272 7.94 13.37 6.19
CA LEU A 272 9.23 14.08 6.25
C LEU A 272 10.40 13.16 5.87
N PRO A 273 10.60 11.97 6.46
CA PRO A 273 11.61 11.02 6.00
C PRO A 273 11.41 10.59 4.56
N GLY A 274 10.16 10.38 4.11
CA GLY A 274 9.84 10.04 2.72
C GLY A 274 10.24 11.15 1.73
N ALA A 275 9.93 12.41 2.05
CA ALA A 275 10.32 13.58 1.27
C ALA A 275 11.84 13.78 1.28
N MET A 276 12.50 13.61 2.43
CA MET A 276 13.97 13.66 2.53
C MET A 276 14.63 12.56 1.71
N SER A 277 14.04 11.37 1.66
CA SER A 277 14.49 10.26 0.81
C SER A 277 14.33 10.57 -0.68
N LEU A 278 13.25 11.28 -1.07
CA LEU A 278 13.04 11.76 -2.44
C LEU A 278 14.01 12.88 -2.83
N VAL A 279 14.36 13.79 -1.90
CA VAL A 279 15.42 14.79 -2.09
C VAL A 279 16.78 14.09 -2.25
N GLY A 280 17.05 13.05 -1.47
CA GLY A 280 18.23 12.19 -1.62
C GLY A 280 18.29 11.47 -2.98
N LEU A 281 17.13 11.02 -3.49
CA LEU A 281 17.03 10.43 -4.84
C LEU A 281 17.23 11.45 -5.96
N LYS A 282 16.84 12.72 -5.76
CA LYS A 282 17.12 13.80 -6.70
C LYS A 282 18.61 14.14 -6.77
N ALA A 283 19.33 14.04 -5.64
CA ALA A 283 20.78 14.13 -5.62
C ALA A 283 21.48 12.99 -6.39
N ALA A 284 20.75 11.90 -6.69
CA ALA A 284 21.21 10.74 -7.46
C ALA A 284 20.83 10.76 -8.96
N ASP A 285 20.36 11.89 -9.49
CA ASP A 285 20.28 12.21 -10.93
C ASP A 285 19.23 11.40 -11.77
N ALA A 286 18.01 11.24 -11.26
CA ALA A 286 16.92 10.61 -12.01
C ALA A 286 16.32 11.53 -13.10
N ARG A 287 16.58 11.25 -14.39
CA ARG A 287 15.99 11.98 -15.53
C ARG A 287 14.62 11.42 -15.94
N ILE A 288 13.64 12.31 -16.13
CA ILE A 288 12.29 11.97 -16.65
C ILE A 288 12.27 12.06 -18.18
N SER A 289 11.85 10.99 -18.84
CA SER A 289 11.81 10.92 -20.31
C SER A 289 10.66 11.75 -20.91
N ALA A 290 10.78 12.18 -22.17
CA ALA A 290 9.74 12.94 -22.87
C ALA A 290 8.43 12.17 -23.04
N GLN A 291 8.51 10.84 -23.21
CA GLN A 291 7.34 9.96 -23.29
C GLN A 291 6.58 9.90 -21.96
N GLU A 292 7.30 9.86 -20.83
CA GLU A 292 6.68 9.90 -19.51
C GLU A 292 5.97 11.23 -19.25
N LYS A 293 6.52 12.36 -19.72
CA LYS A 293 5.85 13.66 -19.62
C LYS A 293 4.50 13.67 -20.35
N ARG A 294 4.43 13.09 -21.56
CA ARG A 294 3.18 12.98 -22.33
C ARG A 294 2.15 12.11 -21.62
N ILE A 295 2.59 11.00 -21.04
CA ILE A 295 1.73 10.10 -20.25
C ILE A 295 1.20 10.84 -19.02
N MET A 296 2.04 11.58 -18.30
CA MET A 296 1.62 12.36 -17.12
C MET A 296 0.60 13.45 -17.48
N LEU A 297 0.75 14.14 -18.62
CA LEU A 297 -0.22 15.11 -19.11
C LEU A 297 -1.57 14.48 -19.45
N LEU A 298 -1.56 13.34 -20.16
CA LEU A 298 -2.78 12.58 -20.45
C LEU A 298 -3.48 12.13 -19.18
N LEU A 299 -2.72 11.64 -18.21
CA LEU A 299 -3.24 11.19 -16.91
C LEU A 299 -3.83 12.35 -16.09
N ALA A 300 -3.20 13.53 -16.12
CA ALA A 300 -3.73 14.73 -15.49
C ALA A 300 -5.06 15.17 -16.13
N LEU A 301 -5.20 15.06 -17.45
CA LEU A 301 -6.46 15.32 -18.15
C LEU A 301 -7.56 14.32 -17.78
N VAL A 302 -7.22 13.04 -17.59
CA VAL A 302 -8.17 12.02 -17.10
C VAL A 302 -8.63 12.32 -15.67
N ILE A 303 -7.70 12.73 -14.79
CA ILE A 303 -8.04 13.15 -13.42
C ILE A 303 -8.90 14.41 -13.41
N LEU A 304 -8.58 15.39 -14.25
CA LEU A 304 -9.38 16.61 -14.38
C LEU A 304 -10.79 16.30 -14.91
N ALA A 305 -10.90 15.46 -15.94
CA ALA A 305 -12.19 14.98 -16.43
C ALA A 305 -12.97 14.25 -15.33
N TYR A 306 -12.30 13.40 -14.54
CA TYR A 306 -12.90 12.73 -13.39
C TYR A 306 -13.51 13.71 -12.38
N PHE A 307 -12.77 14.76 -12.00
CA PHE A 307 -13.28 15.80 -11.09
C PHE A 307 -14.39 16.67 -11.70
N LEU A 308 -14.46 16.80 -13.02
CA LEU A 308 -15.51 17.54 -13.72
C LEU A 308 -16.79 16.71 -13.97
N THR A 309 -16.73 15.39 -13.78
CA THR A 309 -17.86 14.45 -13.95
C THR A 309 -18.47 13.97 -12.64
N LEU A 310 -17.89 14.40 -11.51
CA LEU A 310 -18.45 14.25 -10.16
C LEU A 310 -19.27 15.49 -9.80
#